data_AF-A0A4U0S0C8-F1
#
_entry.id   AF-A0A4U0S0C8-F1
#
_cell.length_a   1.000
_cell.length_b   1.000
_cell.length_c   1.000
_cell.angle_alpha   90.00
_cell.angle_beta   90.00
_cell.angle_gamma   90.00
#
_symmetry.space_group_name_H-M   'P 1'
#
loop_
_entity.id
_entity.type
_entity.pdbx_description
1 polymer ?
#
loop_
_entity_poly.entity_id
_entity_poly.type
_entity_poly.pdbx_seq_one_letter_code
_entity_poly.pdbx_strand_id
1 'polypeptide(L)'
;MAELDPRVEPRVHVRDGFAVSLWTYYEPLESKIEPADYADALQRYHAALRQVGDLDPPHFTDRVAVALREVNDREQSPELADADRKLLLDTLGELSAEISADKAGDQLLHGEPHEGNLLNTKRGPLFIDLVTCCRGPVEFDLAHAPEEVAEHYAGAEEDLIHRCRAVDWAMFSAWRWRRNDQMPDRDHWRAEGLNLVRAALARCGRAGPG
;
A
#
# COMPACT_ATOMS: atom_id res chain seq x y z
N MET A 1 14.35 -2.83 9.28
CA MET A 1 13.05 -2.83 9.98
C MET A 1 13.25 -2.15 11.32
N ALA A 2 12.25 -1.42 11.81
CA ALA A 2 12.21 -1.03 13.22
C ALA A 2 12.19 -2.29 14.12
N GLU A 3 12.80 -2.22 15.30
CA GLU A 3 12.92 -3.34 16.24
C GLU A 3 11.98 -3.15 17.44
N LEU A 4 11.49 -4.24 18.02
CA LEU A 4 10.76 -4.22 19.30
C LEU A 4 11.65 -3.66 20.42
N ASP A 5 11.04 -3.03 21.43
CA ASP A 5 11.80 -2.45 22.54
C ASP A 5 12.46 -3.56 23.40
N PRO A 6 13.80 -3.61 23.51
CA PRO A 6 14.50 -4.69 24.20
C PRO A 6 14.27 -4.70 25.72
N ARG A 7 13.66 -3.64 26.28
CA ARG A 7 13.33 -3.55 27.71
C ARG A 7 12.10 -4.38 28.09
N VAL A 8 11.37 -4.90 27.11
CA VAL A 8 10.16 -5.69 27.32
C VAL A 8 10.18 -6.98 26.51
N GLU A 9 9.38 -7.96 26.91
CA GLU A 9 9.22 -9.20 26.15
C GLU A 9 8.59 -8.90 24.79
N PRO A 10 9.03 -9.56 23.70
CA PRO A 10 8.53 -9.33 22.35
C PRO A 10 7.16 -9.99 22.15
N ARG A 11 6.12 -9.43 22.77
CA ARG A 11 4.74 -9.91 22.71
C ARG A 11 3.74 -8.78 22.64
N VAL A 12 2.52 -9.12 22.23
CA VAL A 12 1.38 -8.21 22.37
C VAL A 12 0.99 -8.14 23.84
N HIS A 13 0.94 -6.93 24.37
CA HIS A 13 0.40 -6.63 25.70
C HIS A 13 -1.08 -6.27 25.56
N VAL A 14 -1.92 -6.72 26.50
CA VAL A 14 -3.33 -6.34 26.53
C VAL A 14 -3.61 -5.49 27.75
N ARG A 15 -4.16 -4.30 27.55
CA ARG A 15 -4.54 -3.39 28.63
C ARG A 15 -5.91 -2.79 28.35
N ASP A 16 -6.87 -3.00 29.24
CA ASP A 16 -8.23 -2.44 29.16
C ASP A 16 -8.93 -2.74 27.80
N GLY A 17 -8.67 -3.92 27.23
CA GLY A 17 -9.19 -4.36 25.93
C GLY A 17 -8.37 -3.91 24.71
N PHE A 18 -7.33 -3.09 24.90
CA PHE A 18 -6.46 -2.63 23.84
C PHE A 18 -5.22 -3.53 23.69
N ALA A 19 -4.93 -3.92 22.45
CA ALA A 19 -3.66 -4.55 22.09
C ALA A 19 -2.57 -3.47 21.96
N VAL A 20 -1.45 -3.67 22.63
CA VAL A 20 -0.32 -2.74 22.69
C VAL A 20 0.95 -3.48 22.31
N SER A 21 1.71 -2.92 21.37
CA SER A 21 3.08 -3.32 21.06
C SER A 21 4.05 -2.19 21.39
N LEU A 22 5.26 -2.54 21.82
CA LEU A 22 6.27 -1.59 22.28
C LEU A 22 7.51 -1.70 21.37
N TRP A 23 7.89 -0.59 20.77
CA TRP A 23 8.92 -0.51 19.74
C TRP A 23 10.05 0.41 20.19
N THR A 24 11.26 0.13 19.71
CA THR A 24 12.41 1.01 19.89
C THR A 24 12.14 2.35 19.23
N TYR A 25 12.32 3.45 19.97
CA TYR A 25 12.27 4.78 19.39
C TYR A 25 13.54 5.06 18.58
N TYR A 26 13.37 5.42 17.31
CA TYR A 26 14.44 5.89 16.45
C TYR A 26 14.26 7.37 16.17
N GLU A 27 15.31 8.16 16.38
CA GLU A 27 15.29 9.60 16.09
C GLU A 27 15.25 9.83 14.57
N PRO A 28 14.20 10.48 14.03
CA PRO A 28 14.11 10.80 12.61
C PRO A 28 15.18 11.82 12.20
N LEU A 29 15.72 11.65 10.99
CA LEU A 29 16.46 12.69 10.29
C LEU A 29 15.53 13.47 9.37
N GLU A 30 15.69 14.80 9.31
CA GLU A 30 14.87 15.68 8.48
C GLU A 30 15.19 15.58 6.98
N SER A 31 16.31 14.97 6.62
CA SER A 31 16.73 14.80 5.23
C SER A 31 15.82 13.82 4.49
N LYS A 32 15.50 14.16 3.23
CA LYS A 32 14.80 13.26 2.32
C LYS A 32 15.62 11.98 2.09
N ILE A 33 14.92 10.90 1.79
CA ILE A 33 15.52 9.62 1.40
C ILE A 33 15.65 9.65 -0.12
N GLU A 34 16.85 9.41 -0.63
CA GLU A 34 17.07 9.34 -2.07
C GLU A 34 16.41 8.08 -2.66
N PRO A 35 15.92 8.10 -3.91
CA PRO A 35 15.23 6.95 -4.49
C PRO A 35 16.00 5.63 -4.44
N ALA A 36 17.33 5.69 -4.62
CA ALA A 36 18.20 4.52 -4.51
C ALA A 36 18.25 3.94 -3.09
N ASP A 37 18.28 4.79 -2.05
CA ASP A 37 18.28 4.35 -0.65
C ASP A 37 16.94 3.74 -0.24
N TYR A 38 15.84 4.27 -0.80
CA TYR A 38 14.50 3.68 -0.64
C TYR A 38 14.44 2.30 -1.27
N ALA A 39 14.90 2.16 -2.52
CA ALA A 39 14.90 0.88 -3.23
C ALA A 39 15.76 -0.16 -2.49
N ASP A 40 16.95 0.23 -1.99
CA ASP A 40 17.78 -0.63 -1.15
C ASP A 40 17.04 -1.06 0.13
N ALA A 41 16.33 -0.13 0.79
CA ALA A 41 15.52 -0.46 1.96
C ALA A 41 14.42 -1.48 1.63
N LEU A 42 13.68 -1.31 0.53
CA LEU A 42 12.68 -2.27 0.06
C LEU A 42 13.30 -3.63 -0.26
N GLN A 43 14.43 -3.68 -0.97
CA GLN A 43 15.10 -4.94 -1.32
C GLN A 43 15.52 -5.72 -0.07
N ARG A 44 16.15 -5.04 0.90
CA ARG A 44 16.53 -5.64 2.18
C ARG A 44 15.30 -6.08 2.98
N TYR A 45 14.21 -5.31 2.93
CA TYR A 45 12.96 -5.63 3.60
C TYR A 45 12.29 -6.88 3.01
N HIS A 46 12.08 -6.94 1.70
CA HIS A 46 11.55 -8.12 1.01
C HIS A 46 12.43 -9.35 1.22
N ALA A 47 13.76 -9.20 1.20
CA ALA A 47 14.68 -10.29 1.49
C ALA A 47 14.51 -10.84 2.93
N ALA A 48 14.31 -9.96 3.91
CA ALA A 48 14.04 -10.36 5.29
C ALA A 48 12.67 -11.04 5.42
N LEU A 49 11.62 -10.49 4.79
CA LEU A 49 10.27 -11.05 4.82
C LEU A 49 10.20 -12.45 4.19
N ARG A 50 10.99 -12.76 3.16
CA ARG A 50 11.10 -14.13 2.62
C ARG A 50 11.64 -15.16 3.62
N GLN A 51 12.37 -14.72 4.64
CA GLN A 51 12.90 -15.60 5.69
C GLN A 51 11.91 -15.81 6.84
N VAL A 52 10.82 -15.04 6.88
CA VAL A 52 9.78 -15.19 7.89
C VAL A 52 8.94 -16.42 7.54
N GLY A 53 9.07 -17.49 8.32
CA GLY A 53 8.28 -18.71 8.19
C GLY A 53 6.86 -18.58 8.75
N ASP A 54 6.05 -19.64 8.63
CA ASP A 54 4.73 -19.89 9.24
C ASP A 54 3.89 -18.66 9.65
N LEU A 55 3.69 -17.73 8.71
CA LEU A 55 2.64 -16.73 8.77
C LEU A 55 1.65 -16.97 7.64
N ASP A 56 0.36 -16.84 7.95
CA ASP A 56 -0.73 -16.89 6.96
C ASP A 56 -1.40 -15.50 6.87
N PRO A 57 -0.68 -14.48 6.36
CA PRO A 57 -1.23 -13.14 6.20
C PRO A 57 -2.29 -13.14 5.09
N PRO A 58 -3.24 -12.19 5.12
CA PRO A 58 -4.19 -12.03 4.03
C PRO A 58 -3.45 -11.72 2.71
N HIS A 59 -4.09 -12.03 1.59
CA HIS A 59 -3.58 -11.63 0.28
C HIS A 59 -4.00 -10.18 -0.01
N PHE A 60 -3.25 -9.43 -0.83
CA PHE A 60 -3.59 -8.03 -1.13
C PHE A 60 -5.02 -7.88 -1.70
N THR A 61 -5.49 -8.89 -2.43
CA THR A 61 -6.86 -8.95 -2.97
C THR A 61 -7.95 -8.93 -1.91
N ASP A 62 -7.66 -9.30 -0.65
CA ASP A 62 -8.64 -9.21 0.44
C ASP A 62 -8.95 -7.75 0.78
N ARG A 63 -7.96 -6.87 0.72
CA ARG A 63 -8.14 -5.41 0.87
C ARG A 63 -8.87 -4.82 -0.33
N VAL A 64 -8.58 -5.31 -1.53
CA VAL A 64 -9.33 -4.96 -2.74
C VAL A 64 -10.80 -5.36 -2.59
N ALA A 65 -11.09 -6.55 -2.07
CA ALA A 65 -12.46 -7.00 -1.83
C ALA A 65 -13.19 -6.12 -0.80
N VAL A 66 -12.50 -5.60 0.23
CA VAL A 66 -13.05 -4.59 1.13
C VAL A 66 -13.41 -3.32 0.36
N ALA A 67 -12.48 -2.77 -0.43
CA ALA A 67 -12.72 -1.57 -1.23
C ALA A 67 -13.89 -1.75 -2.21
N LEU A 68 -13.98 -2.89 -2.89
CA LEU A 68 -15.09 -3.23 -3.78
C LEU A 68 -16.44 -3.22 -3.06
N ARG A 69 -16.53 -3.74 -1.82
CA ARG A 69 -17.78 -3.69 -1.05
C ARG A 69 -18.20 -2.26 -0.74
N GLU A 70 -17.27 -1.40 -0.36
CA GLU A 70 -17.52 0.01 -0.06
C GLU A 70 -17.99 0.80 -1.30
N VAL A 71 -17.40 0.52 -2.46
CA VAL A 71 -17.78 1.16 -3.72
C VAL A 71 -19.08 0.58 -4.29
N ASN A 72 -19.42 -0.68 -4.01
CA ASN A 72 -20.72 -1.23 -4.41
C ASN A 72 -21.86 -0.72 -3.53
N ASP A 73 -21.59 -0.43 -2.26
CA ASP A 73 -22.57 0.11 -1.34
C ASP A 73 -22.76 1.62 -1.55
N ARG A 74 -23.88 1.98 -2.22
CA ARG A 74 -24.25 3.38 -2.47
C ARG A 74 -24.54 4.16 -1.19
N GLU A 75 -24.94 3.51 -0.10
CA GLU A 75 -25.15 4.18 1.18
C GLU A 75 -23.83 4.58 1.84
N GLN A 76 -22.74 3.86 1.55
CA GLN A 76 -21.41 4.20 2.03
C GLN A 76 -20.74 5.30 1.23
N SER A 77 -21.08 5.46 -0.04
CA SER A 77 -20.47 6.46 -0.93
C SER A 77 -21.54 7.24 -1.73
N PRO A 78 -22.49 7.93 -1.07
CA PRO A 78 -23.65 8.52 -1.74
C PRO A 78 -23.29 9.67 -2.70
N GLU A 79 -22.17 10.35 -2.43
CA GLU A 79 -21.69 11.48 -3.24
C GLU A 79 -20.83 11.04 -4.44
N LEU A 80 -20.44 9.76 -4.52
CA LEU A 80 -19.60 9.24 -5.60
C LEU A 80 -20.45 9.05 -6.86
N ALA A 81 -20.13 9.82 -7.90
CA ALA A 81 -20.83 9.78 -9.19
C ALA A 81 -20.74 8.40 -9.86
N ASP A 82 -21.74 8.04 -10.66
CA ASP A 82 -21.82 6.71 -11.29
C ASP A 82 -20.63 6.39 -12.21
N ALA A 83 -20.11 7.40 -12.94
CA ALA A 83 -18.94 7.24 -13.80
C ALA A 83 -17.68 6.93 -12.98
N ASP A 84 -17.48 7.64 -11.87
CA ASP A 84 -16.34 7.42 -10.97
C ASP A 84 -16.46 6.11 -10.21
N ARG A 85 -17.67 5.73 -9.82
CA ARG A 85 -17.96 4.41 -9.24
C ARG A 85 -17.58 3.30 -10.21
N LYS A 86 -17.99 3.42 -11.48
CA LYS A 86 -17.62 2.45 -12.52
C LYS A 86 -16.11 2.38 -12.70
N LEU A 87 -15.43 3.53 -12.79
CA LEU A 87 -13.96 3.61 -12.86
C LEU A 87 -13.30 2.81 -11.73
N LEU A 88 -13.74 3.03 -10.48
CA LEU A 88 -13.18 2.32 -9.32
C LEU A 88 -13.49 0.82 -9.34
N LEU A 89 -14.72 0.43 -9.68
CA LEU A 89 -15.11 -0.99 -9.74
C LEU A 89 -14.35 -1.76 -10.81
N ASP A 90 -14.23 -1.19 -12.01
CA ASP A 90 -13.48 -1.81 -13.11
C ASP A 90 -11.99 -1.92 -12.74
N THR A 91 -11.40 -0.85 -12.20
CA THR A 91 -9.98 -0.84 -11.80
C THR A 91 -9.70 -1.86 -10.69
N LEU A 92 -10.48 -1.85 -9.62
CA LEU A 92 -10.31 -2.77 -8.49
C LEU A 92 -10.59 -4.22 -8.91
N GLY A 93 -11.63 -4.48 -9.70
CA GLY A 93 -12.02 -5.83 -10.10
C GLY A 93 -11.08 -6.43 -11.14
N GLU A 94 -10.90 -5.75 -12.27
CA GLU A 94 -10.17 -6.30 -13.42
C GLU A 94 -8.67 -6.35 -13.15
N LEU A 95 -8.05 -5.26 -12.69
CA LEU A 95 -6.60 -5.23 -12.50
C LEU A 95 -6.16 -6.13 -11.35
N SER A 96 -6.92 -6.23 -10.25
CA SER A 96 -6.55 -7.16 -9.18
C SER A 96 -6.65 -8.63 -9.61
N ALA A 97 -7.62 -8.97 -10.45
CA ALA A 97 -7.74 -10.31 -11.03
C ALA A 97 -6.57 -10.60 -11.99
N GLU A 98 -6.16 -9.63 -12.80
CA GLU A 98 -5.00 -9.75 -13.69
C GLU A 98 -3.68 -9.89 -12.93
N ILE A 99 -3.46 -9.05 -11.91
CA ILE A 99 -2.26 -9.11 -11.05
C ILE A 99 -2.19 -10.47 -10.34
N SER A 100 -3.32 -10.97 -9.84
CA SER A 100 -3.36 -12.22 -9.06
C SER A 100 -3.50 -13.50 -9.89
N ALA A 101 -3.46 -13.39 -11.23
CA ALA A 101 -3.57 -14.52 -12.15
C ALA A 101 -2.36 -15.46 -12.06
N ASP A 102 -1.16 -14.92 -11.82
CA ASP A 102 0.05 -15.68 -11.52
C ASP A 102 0.53 -15.33 -10.11
N LYS A 103 0.52 -16.33 -9.22
CA LYS A 103 0.93 -16.20 -7.81
C LYS A 103 2.33 -16.77 -7.54
N ALA A 104 3.05 -17.20 -8.58
CA ALA A 104 4.37 -17.80 -8.42
C ALA A 104 5.39 -16.83 -7.79
N GLY A 105 5.19 -15.52 -7.97
CA GLY A 105 6.02 -14.45 -7.40
C GLY A 105 5.58 -13.96 -6.01
N ASP A 106 4.47 -14.45 -5.46
CA ASP A 106 3.91 -13.91 -4.22
C ASP A 106 4.80 -14.18 -3.01
N GLN A 107 5.08 -13.13 -2.26
CA GLN A 107 5.77 -13.18 -0.98
C GLN A 107 5.07 -12.33 0.07
N LEU A 108 5.57 -12.37 1.30
CA LEU A 108 5.14 -11.44 2.34
C LEU A 108 5.65 -10.04 2.02
N LEU A 109 4.76 -9.06 2.16
CA LEU A 109 4.95 -7.65 1.84
C LEU A 109 4.67 -6.76 3.06
N HIS A 110 5.06 -5.49 2.97
CA HIS A 110 4.60 -4.45 3.87
C HIS A 110 3.11 -4.13 3.65
N GLY A 111 2.70 -4.08 2.39
CA GLY A 111 1.35 -3.77 1.93
C GLY A 111 0.99 -2.29 1.86
N GLU A 112 1.78 -1.38 2.46
CA GLU A 112 1.68 0.10 2.32
C GLU A 112 3.02 0.81 2.64
N PRO A 113 4.15 0.45 1.99
CA PRO A 113 5.45 1.02 2.31
C PRO A 113 5.65 2.39 1.65
N HIS A 114 4.74 3.35 1.84
CA HIS A 114 4.86 4.72 1.32
C HIS A 114 5.80 5.57 2.18
N GLU A 115 6.18 6.77 1.71
CA GLU A 115 7.14 7.66 2.40
C GLU A 115 6.80 7.92 3.88
N GLY A 116 5.51 8.10 4.21
CA GLY A 116 5.06 8.28 5.60
C GLY A 116 5.35 7.10 6.54
N ASN A 117 5.56 5.89 5.98
CA ASN A 117 5.89 4.67 6.70
C ASN A 117 7.39 4.32 6.59
N LEU A 118 8.21 5.22 6.03
CA LEU A 118 9.65 5.05 5.92
C LEU A 118 10.38 6.12 6.72
N LEU A 119 10.92 5.72 7.87
CA LEU A 119 11.64 6.61 8.77
C LEU A 119 13.11 6.71 8.35
N ASN A 120 13.59 7.91 8.02
CA ASN A 120 15.03 8.13 7.83
C ASN A 120 15.73 8.21 9.18
N THR A 121 16.80 7.45 9.38
CA THR A 121 17.52 7.40 10.67
C THR A 121 19.03 7.37 10.45
N LYS A 122 19.80 7.57 11.52
CA LYS A 122 21.27 7.38 11.50
C LYS A 122 21.71 5.95 11.14
N ARG A 123 20.80 4.97 11.19
CA ARG A 123 21.02 3.56 10.78
C ARG A 123 20.57 3.30 9.34
N GLY A 124 20.15 4.34 8.60
CA GLY A 124 19.49 4.25 7.31
C GLY A 124 17.96 4.17 7.43
N PRO A 125 17.25 4.07 6.29
CA PRO A 125 15.80 4.01 6.26
C PRO A 125 15.22 2.76 6.94
N LEU A 126 14.14 2.94 7.72
CA LEU A 126 13.44 1.89 8.45
C LEU A 126 11.93 1.95 8.21
N PHE A 127 11.35 0.85 7.74
CA PHE A 127 9.89 0.69 7.67
C PHE A 127 9.26 0.56 9.05
N ILE A 128 8.11 1.21 9.19
CA ILE A 128 7.22 1.21 10.36
C ILE A 128 5.78 0.91 9.92
N ASP A 129 4.86 0.76 10.87
CA ASP A 129 3.44 0.50 10.61
C ASP A 129 3.15 -0.78 9.81
N LEU A 130 3.35 -1.92 10.48
CA LEU A 130 3.26 -3.25 9.88
C LEU A 130 1.83 -3.83 9.87
N VAL A 131 0.81 -3.01 10.09
CA VAL A 131 -0.58 -3.47 10.24
C VAL A 131 -1.21 -3.93 8.92
N THR A 132 -0.61 -3.56 7.79
CA THR A 132 -1.09 -3.86 6.43
C THR A 132 -0.34 -5.01 5.77
N CYS A 133 0.55 -5.70 6.49
CA CYS A 133 1.31 -6.82 5.94
C CYS A 133 0.40 -7.83 5.26
N CYS A 134 0.73 -8.17 4.03
CA CYS A 134 -0.07 -9.04 3.17
C CYS A 134 0.82 -9.93 2.31
N ARG A 135 0.20 -10.83 1.55
CA ARG A 135 0.85 -11.57 0.46
C ARG A 135 0.53 -10.94 -0.89
N GLY A 136 1.54 -10.88 -1.76
CA GLY A 136 1.42 -10.41 -3.14
C GLY A 136 2.77 -10.26 -3.85
N PRO A 137 2.76 -9.69 -5.06
CA PRO A 137 3.98 -9.37 -5.82
C PRO A 137 4.72 -8.16 -5.22
N VAL A 138 6.05 -8.11 -5.33
CA VAL A 138 6.85 -6.98 -4.78
C VAL A 138 6.51 -5.64 -5.42
N GLU A 139 5.98 -5.69 -6.63
CA GLU A 139 5.46 -4.56 -7.40
C GLU A 139 4.30 -3.87 -6.70
N PHE A 140 3.55 -4.59 -5.87
CA PHE A 140 2.51 -4.02 -5.01
C PHE A 140 3.11 -3.08 -3.96
N ASP A 141 4.22 -3.48 -3.31
CA ASP A 141 4.94 -2.60 -2.40
C ASP A 141 5.63 -1.44 -3.14
N LEU A 142 6.23 -1.68 -4.30
CA LEU A 142 6.88 -0.65 -5.12
C LEU A 142 5.89 0.39 -5.67
N ALA A 143 4.63 0.03 -5.85
CA ALA A 143 3.60 0.93 -6.34
C ALA A 143 3.32 2.10 -5.39
N HIS A 144 3.53 1.92 -4.09
CA HIS A 144 3.41 2.96 -3.04
C HIS A 144 4.56 3.96 -3.01
N ALA A 145 5.71 3.62 -3.59
CA ALA A 145 6.90 4.48 -3.61
C ALA A 145 6.88 5.46 -4.81
N PRO A 146 7.67 6.55 -4.75
CA PRO A 146 7.94 7.39 -5.92
C PRO A 146 8.41 6.56 -7.12
N GLU A 147 8.11 7.02 -8.34
CA GLU A 147 8.34 6.23 -9.57
C GLU A 147 9.83 5.91 -9.77
N GLU A 148 10.70 6.84 -9.40
CA GLU A 148 12.16 6.74 -9.51
C GLU A 148 12.74 5.60 -8.66
N VAL A 149 12.03 5.15 -7.61
CA VAL A 149 12.47 4.05 -6.75
C VAL A 149 12.49 2.73 -7.52
N ALA A 150 11.53 2.53 -8.43
CA ALA A 150 11.43 1.30 -9.22
C ALA A 150 12.65 1.10 -10.13
N GLU A 151 13.26 2.17 -10.64
CA GLU A 151 14.45 2.13 -11.49
C GLU A 151 15.66 1.48 -10.79
N HIS A 152 15.67 1.52 -9.47
CA HIS A 152 16.73 0.96 -8.62
C HIS A 152 16.38 -0.41 -8.05
N TYR A 153 15.19 -0.94 -8.29
CA TYR A 153 14.76 -2.25 -7.79
C TYR A 153 14.91 -3.35 -8.85
N ALA A 154 15.94 -4.18 -8.70
CA ALA A 154 16.22 -5.24 -9.68
C ALA A 154 15.15 -6.34 -9.69
N GLY A 155 14.69 -6.70 -10.88
CA GLY A 155 13.79 -7.84 -11.10
C GLY A 155 12.30 -7.54 -10.91
N ALA A 156 11.92 -6.27 -10.68
CA ALA A 156 10.53 -5.85 -10.71
C ALA A 156 10.05 -5.56 -12.14
N GLU A 157 8.80 -5.91 -12.43
CA GLU A 157 8.19 -5.66 -13.73
C GLU A 157 7.46 -4.32 -13.78
N GLU A 158 7.91 -3.40 -14.63
CA GLU A 158 7.38 -2.04 -14.75
C GLU A 158 5.86 -2.01 -15.02
N ASP A 159 5.39 -2.83 -15.96
CA ASP A 159 3.96 -2.95 -16.27
C ASP A 159 3.13 -3.39 -15.06
N LEU A 160 3.69 -4.28 -14.23
CA LEU A 160 3.00 -4.80 -13.05
C LEU A 160 2.98 -3.74 -11.93
N ILE A 161 4.04 -2.94 -11.79
CA ILE A 161 4.07 -1.78 -10.87
C ILE A 161 2.97 -0.79 -11.24
N HIS A 162 2.81 -0.46 -12.53
CA HIS A 162 1.77 0.47 -12.97
C HIS A 162 0.36 -0.05 -12.67
N ARG A 163 0.10 -1.34 -12.88
CA ARG A 163 -1.19 -1.96 -12.54
C ARG A 163 -1.44 -1.94 -11.03
N CYS A 164 -0.43 -2.30 -10.22
CA CYS A 164 -0.53 -2.23 -8.77
C CYS A 164 -0.82 -0.81 -8.30
N ARG A 165 -0.12 0.20 -8.84
CA ARG A 165 -0.34 1.61 -8.51
C ARG A 165 -1.74 2.10 -8.83
N ALA A 166 -2.33 1.64 -9.94
CA ALA A 166 -3.72 1.94 -10.26
C ALA A 166 -4.68 1.32 -9.22
N VAL A 167 -4.44 0.08 -8.79
CA VAL A 167 -5.22 -0.59 -7.73
C VAL A 167 -5.08 0.15 -6.39
N ASP A 168 -3.87 0.55 -6.01
CA ASP A 168 -3.62 1.25 -4.74
C ASP A 168 -4.33 2.61 -4.68
N TRP A 169 -4.24 3.40 -5.75
CA TRP A 169 -5.00 4.66 -5.84
C TRP A 169 -6.51 4.43 -5.85
N ALA A 170 -6.99 3.33 -6.44
CA ALA A 170 -8.40 3.00 -6.45
C ALA A 170 -8.89 2.59 -5.04
N MET A 171 -8.09 1.83 -4.30
CA MET A 171 -8.37 1.49 -2.90
C MET A 171 -8.36 2.74 -2.01
N PHE A 172 -7.34 3.60 -2.16
CA PHE A 172 -7.27 4.88 -1.47
C PHE A 172 -8.52 5.71 -1.73
N SER A 173 -8.89 5.86 -3.01
CA SER A 173 -10.08 6.61 -3.42
C SER A 173 -11.36 6.02 -2.82
N ALA A 174 -11.53 4.70 -2.84
CA ALA A 174 -12.69 4.04 -2.24
C ALA A 174 -12.87 4.43 -0.77
N TRP A 175 -11.78 4.52 0.01
CA TRP A 175 -11.84 4.95 1.40
C TRP A 175 -12.21 6.43 1.55
N ARG A 176 -11.67 7.31 0.70
CA ARG A 176 -11.97 8.76 0.73
C ARG A 176 -13.42 9.10 0.39
N TRP A 177 -14.08 8.23 -0.36
CA TRP A 177 -15.48 8.39 -0.71
C TRP A 177 -16.47 7.85 0.35
N ARG A 178 -15.98 7.18 1.41
CA ARG A 178 -16.83 6.75 2.53
C ARG A 178 -17.51 7.95 3.20
N ARG A 179 -18.80 7.83 3.51
CA ARG A 179 -19.62 8.83 4.21
C ARG A 179 -19.01 9.29 5.54
N ASN A 180 -18.35 8.38 6.24
CA ASN A 180 -17.77 8.61 7.55
C ASN A 180 -16.24 8.79 7.50
N ASP A 181 -15.65 9.02 6.31
CA ASP A 181 -14.21 9.28 6.21
C ASP A 181 -13.85 10.57 6.96
N GLN A 182 -12.81 10.50 7.79
CA GLN A 182 -12.36 11.61 8.63
C GLN A 182 -10.98 12.13 8.23
N MET A 183 -10.49 11.76 7.04
CA MET A 183 -9.21 12.26 6.56
C MET A 183 -9.24 13.80 6.45
N PRO A 184 -8.18 14.50 6.91
CA PRO A 184 -8.03 15.93 6.65
C PRO A 184 -8.09 16.23 5.15
N ASP A 185 -8.62 17.39 4.77
CA ASP A 185 -8.76 17.83 3.37
C ASP A 185 -9.48 16.81 2.46
N ARG A 186 -10.49 16.13 3.02
CA ARG A 186 -11.27 15.07 2.34
C ARG A 186 -11.74 15.44 0.94
N ASP A 187 -12.24 16.66 0.72
CA ASP A 187 -12.76 17.07 -0.59
C ASP A 187 -11.65 17.15 -1.65
N HIS A 188 -10.46 17.61 -1.25
CA HIS A 188 -9.28 17.59 -2.11
C HIS A 188 -8.91 16.14 -2.46
N TRP A 189 -8.77 15.28 -1.45
CA TRP A 189 -8.35 13.88 -1.66
C TRP A 189 -9.36 13.02 -2.41
N ARG A 190 -10.66 13.34 -2.33
CA ARG A 190 -11.71 12.69 -3.14
C ARG A 190 -11.51 12.93 -4.63
N ALA A 191 -11.28 14.18 -5.01
CA ALA A 191 -11.04 14.55 -6.41
C ALA A 191 -9.67 14.07 -6.87
N GLU A 192 -8.64 14.30 -6.06
CA GLU A 192 -7.26 13.99 -6.41
C GLU A 192 -7.00 12.48 -6.50
N GLY A 193 -7.56 11.69 -5.58
CA GLY A 193 -7.48 10.23 -5.66
C GLY A 193 -8.00 9.69 -6.99
N LEU A 194 -9.14 10.20 -7.48
CA LEU A 194 -9.68 9.79 -8.79
C LEU A 194 -8.79 10.26 -9.96
N ASN A 195 -8.16 11.43 -9.87
CA ASN A 195 -7.19 11.89 -10.87
C ASN A 195 -5.97 10.96 -10.93
N LEU A 196 -5.47 10.56 -9.76
CA LEU A 196 -4.33 9.65 -9.64
C LEU A 196 -4.64 8.24 -10.17
N VAL A 197 -5.86 7.73 -9.95
CA VAL A 197 -6.33 6.49 -10.60
C VAL A 197 -6.27 6.62 -12.12
N ARG A 198 -6.82 7.70 -12.70
CA ARG A 198 -6.80 7.91 -14.15
C ARG A 198 -5.38 8.05 -14.70
N ALA A 199 -4.51 8.77 -14.00
CA ALA A 199 -3.12 8.95 -14.38
C ALA A 199 -2.34 7.61 -14.33
N ALA A 200 -2.62 6.75 -13.34
CA ALA A 200 -2.02 5.42 -13.25
C ALA A 200 -2.54 4.50 -14.38
N LEU A 201 -3.84 4.51 -14.66
CA LEU A 201 -4.43 3.74 -15.77
C LEU A 201 -3.90 4.17 -17.15
N ALA A 202 -3.65 5.47 -17.35
CA ALA A 202 -3.04 5.97 -18.57
C ALA A 202 -1.64 5.37 -18.79
N ARG A 203 -0.86 5.18 -17.72
CA ARG A 203 0.45 4.51 -17.78
C ARG A 203 0.34 3.01 -18.09
N CYS A 204 -0.74 2.35 -17.67
CA CYS A 204 -1.05 0.97 -18.07
C CYS A 204 -1.49 0.83 -19.54
N GLY A 205 -1.55 1.91 -20.33
CA GLY A 205 -2.13 1.92 -21.68
C GLY A 205 -3.66 1.76 -21.69
N ARG A 206 -4.32 1.95 -20.54
CA ARG A 206 -5.77 1.83 -20.35
C ARG A 206 -6.40 3.18 -20.05
N ALA A 207 -6.25 4.15 -20.94
CA ALA A 207 -7.06 5.36 -20.84
C ALA A 207 -8.52 5.00 -21.17
N GLY A 208 -9.45 5.21 -20.23
CA GLY A 208 -10.88 5.03 -20.46
C GLY A 208 -11.40 5.93 -21.60
N PRO A 209 -12.56 5.61 -22.21
CA PRO A 209 -13.13 6.47 -23.25
C PRO A 209 -13.47 7.84 -22.65
N GLY A 210 -13.04 8.90 -23.34
CA GLY A 210 -13.39 10.28 -23.03
C GLY A 210 -14.83 10.62 -23.33
#